data_AF-A0AAW4XKR9-F1
#
_entry.id   AF-A0AAW4XKR9-F1
#
_cell.length_a   1.000
_cell.length_b   1.000
_cell.length_c   1.000
_cell.angle_alpha   90.00
_cell.angle_beta   90.00
_cell.angle_gamma   90.00
#
_symmetry.space_group_name_H-M   'P 1'
#
loop_
_entity.id
_entity.type
_entity.pdbx_description
1 polymer ?
#
loop_
_entity_poly.entity_id
_entity_poly.type
_entity_poly.pdbx_seq_one_letter_code
_entity_poly.pdbx_strand_id
1 'polypeptide(L)'
;MACPSQPVRTGLDPQLAAAFSGHPHLLEDCRIEINEDQMWVLFPESDFVVRTRPVEGSDHAVRLKFSVAVRAPEPSLETWWDKWSVTTDRDNQVAVVRREILAGRREILQMLEDRFDVRSSVANSVSIGD
;
A
#
# COMPACT_ATOMS: atom_id res chain seq x y z
N MET A 1 -2.75 -10.05 40.79
CA MET A 1 -3.05 -11.06 39.76
C MET A 1 -2.99 -10.36 38.41
N ALA A 2 -2.00 -10.66 37.58
CA ALA A 2 -1.94 -10.15 36.21
C ALA A 2 -2.42 -11.27 35.29
N CYS A 3 -3.52 -11.05 34.56
CA CYS A 3 -3.92 -11.97 33.49
C CYS A 3 -2.91 -11.83 32.34
N PRO A 4 -2.45 -12.93 31.73
CA PRO A 4 -1.56 -12.84 30.58
C PRO A 4 -2.32 -12.18 29.43
N SER A 5 -1.82 -11.03 28.98
CA SER A 5 -2.26 -10.38 27.75
C SER A 5 -2.18 -11.41 26.64
N GLN A 6 -3.32 -11.86 26.10
CA GLN A 6 -3.32 -12.65 24.88
C GLN A 6 -2.47 -11.91 23.85
N PRO A 7 -1.64 -12.60 23.04
CA PRO A 7 -0.96 -11.95 21.95
C PRO A 7 -2.03 -11.26 21.12
N VAL A 8 -1.94 -9.93 21.03
CA VAL A 8 -2.75 -9.12 20.14
C VAL A 8 -2.61 -9.78 18.77
N ARG A 9 -3.67 -10.43 18.27
CA ARG A 9 -3.63 -11.10 16.98
C ARG A 9 -3.28 -10.06 15.93
N THR A 10 -2.02 -10.07 15.52
CA THR A 10 -1.52 -9.34 14.36
C THR A 10 -1.91 -10.16 13.15
N GLY A 11 -2.58 -9.55 12.18
CA GLY A 11 -2.93 -10.22 10.94
C GLY A 11 -3.80 -9.36 10.04
N LEU A 12 -4.30 -9.89 8.94
CA LEU A 12 -5.28 -9.19 8.11
C LEU A 12 -6.68 -9.36 8.73
N ASP A 13 -7.44 -8.28 8.81
CA ASP A 13 -8.81 -8.33 9.30
C ASP A 13 -9.65 -9.26 8.38
N PRO A 14 -10.34 -10.27 8.92
CA PRO A 14 -11.07 -11.24 8.09
C PRO A 14 -12.17 -10.61 7.23
N GLN A 15 -12.80 -9.52 7.68
CA GLN A 15 -13.82 -8.81 6.90
C GLN A 15 -13.19 -8.13 5.69
N LEU A 16 -12.02 -7.52 5.88
CA LEU A 16 -11.25 -6.93 4.79
C LEU A 16 -10.78 -8.00 3.79
N ALA A 17 -10.26 -9.12 4.30
CA ALA A 17 -9.83 -10.25 3.48
C ALA A 17 -10.97 -10.78 2.60
N ALA A 18 -12.13 -11.06 3.21
CA ALA A 18 -13.30 -11.57 2.52
C ALA A 18 -13.83 -10.59 1.46
N ALA A 19 -13.84 -9.29 1.75
CA ALA A 19 -14.31 -8.27 0.82
C ALA A 19 -13.48 -8.28 -0.48
N PHE A 20 -12.15 -8.25 -0.38
CA PHE A 20 -11.25 -8.22 -1.54
C PHE A 20 -11.13 -9.58 -2.25
N SER A 21 -11.23 -10.70 -1.54
CA SER A 21 -11.32 -12.03 -2.18
C SER A 21 -12.59 -12.18 -3.01
N GLY A 22 -13.73 -11.63 -2.56
CA GLY A 22 -15.00 -11.68 -3.29
C GLY A 22 -15.16 -10.62 -4.37
N HIS A 23 -14.42 -9.51 -4.28
CA HIS A 23 -14.58 -8.34 -5.16
C HIS A 23 -13.21 -7.78 -5.61
N PRO A 24 -12.46 -8.51 -6.46
CA PRO A 24 -11.14 -8.07 -6.90
C PRO A 24 -11.19 -6.77 -7.74
N HIS A 25 -12.34 -6.45 -8.33
CA HIS A 25 -12.57 -5.24 -9.11
C HIS A 25 -12.59 -3.94 -8.29
N LEU A 26 -12.48 -4.00 -6.95
CA LEU A 26 -12.40 -2.81 -6.10
C LEU A 26 -11.15 -1.95 -6.39
N LEU A 27 -10.11 -2.58 -6.96
CA LEU A 27 -8.87 -1.95 -7.39
C LEU A 27 -8.57 -2.41 -8.83
N GLU A 28 -8.71 -1.48 -9.78
CA GLU A 28 -8.48 -1.75 -11.20
C GLU A 28 -6.98 -1.92 -11.51
N ASP A 29 -6.68 -2.76 -12.51
CA ASP A 29 -5.33 -3.00 -13.04
C ASP A 29 -4.31 -3.51 -12.01
N CYS A 30 -4.76 -4.30 -11.03
CA CYS A 30 -3.90 -4.92 -10.03
C CYS A 30 -4.12 -6.42 -9.90
N ARG A 31 -3.12 -7.11 -9.35
CA ARG A 31 -3.27 -8.46 -8.79
C ARG A 31 -3.31 -8.36 -7.27
N ILE A 32 -4.31 -8.99 -6.66
CA ILE A 32 -4.45 -9.03 -5.20
C ILE A 32 -4.10 -10.43 -4.70
N GLU A 33 -3.21 -10.51 -3.72
CA GLU A 33 -2.85 -11.75 -3.02
C GLU A 33 -3.09 -11.57 -1.54
N ILE A 34 -3.79 -12.52 -0.91
CA ILE A 34 -4.19 -12.43 0.49
C ILE A 34 -3.69 -13.66 1.24
N ASN A 35 -3.09 -13.43 2.40
CA ASN A 35 -2.78 -14.47 3.37
C ASN A 35 -3.28 -14.05 4.77
N GLU A 36 -3.04 -14.89 5.77
CA GLU A 36 -3.54 -14.66 7.14
C GLU A 36 -3.04 -13.34 7.74
N ASP A 37 -1.84 -12.90 7.35
CA ASP A 37 -1.17 -11.78 8.00
C ASP A 37 -1.27 -10.45 7.25
N GLN A 38 -1.48 -10.51 5.93
CA GLN A 38 -1.43 -9.33 5.06
C GLN A 38 -2.14 -9.52 3.72
N MET A 39 -2.47 -8.38 3.12
CA MET A 39 -2.93 -8.27 1.73
C MET A 39 -1.84 -7.59 0.90
N TRP A 40 -1.49 -8.19 -0.22
CA TRP A 40 -0.66 -7.60 -1.25
C TRP A 40 -1.54 -7.10 -2.39
N VAL A 41 -1.27 -5.87 -2.85
CA VAL A 41 -1.88 -5.29 -4.04
C VAL A 41 -0.75 -4.91 -4.99
N LEU A 42 -0.65 -5.66 -6.08
CA LEU A 42 0.47 -5.63 -7.01
C LEU A 42 0.04 -4.91 -8.28
N PHE A 43 0.67 -3.78 -8.54
CA PHE A 43 0.59 -3.04 -9.79
C PHE A 43 1.87 -3.28 -10.61
N PRO A 44 1.86 -2.97 -11.93
CA PRO A 44 3.07 -3.04 -12.75
C PRO A 44 4.27 -2.27 -12.17
N GLU A 45 4.00 -1.10 -11.60
CA GLU A 45 4.99 -0.14 -11.10
C GLU A 45 5.28 -0.27 -9.60
N SER A 46 4.43 -0.95 -8.82
CA SER A 46 4.57 -0.97 -7.36
C SER A 46 3.82 -2.11 -6.67
N ASP A 47 4.30 -2.50 -5.48
CA ASP A 47 3.64 -3.48 -4.63
C ASP A 47 3.24 -2.81 -3.31
N PHE A 48 1.94 -2.80 -3.01
CA PHE A 48 1.41 -2.35 -1.72
C PHE A 48 1.18 -3.54 -0.79
N VAL A 49 1.52 -3.37 0.48
CA VAL A 49 1.23 -4.33 1.55
C VAL A 49 0.35 -3.65 2.57
N VAL A 50 -0.80 -4.27 2.85
CA VAL A 50 -1.74 -3.84 3.88
C VAL A 50 -1.74 -4.87 5.01
N ARG A 51 -1.51 -4.38 6.24
CA ARG A 51 -1.62 -5.17 7.47
C ARG A 51 -2.63 -4.51 8.38
N THR A 52 -3.34 -5.30 9.18
CA THR A 52 -4.22 -4.74 10.21
C THR A 52 -3.67 -4.99 11.59
N ARG A 53 -3.96 -4.06 12.50
CA ARG A 53 -3.75 -4.23 13.93
C ARG A 53 -4.99 -3.75 14.67
N PRO A 54 -5.51 -4.50 15.64
CA PRO A 54 -6.57 -3.98 16.50
C PRO A 54 -6.06 -2.78 17.29
N VAL A 55 -6.97 -1.85 17.60
CA VAL A 55 -6.67 -0.68 18.44
C VAL A 55 -6.97 -1.05 19.89
N GLU A 56 -5.98 -0.89 20.78
CA GLU A 56 -6.19 -1.15 22.21
C GLU A 56 -7.32 -0.27 22.77
N GLY A 57 -8.25 -0.90 23.50
CA GLY A 57 -9.41 -0.23 24.08
C GLY A 57 -10.56 0.03 23.11
N SER A 58 -10.54 -0.53 21.90
CA SER A 58 -11.65 -0.45 20.96
C SER A 58 -11.95 -1.79 20.29
N ASP A 59 -13.22 -2.19 20.31
CA ASP A 59 -13.70 -3.40 19.62
C ASP A 59 -14.11 -3.10 18.16
N HIS A 60 -14.25 -1.83 17.79
CA HIS A 60 -14.77 -1.39 16.50
C HIS A 60 -13.69 -0.76 15.60
N ALA A 61 -12.61 -0.24 16.18
CA ALA A 61 -11.54 0.40 15.43
C ALA A 61 -10.42 -0.58 15.06
N VAL A 62 -9.89 -0.40 13.86
CA VAL A 62 -8.69 -1.09 13.37
C VAL A 62 -7.67 -0.04 12.93
N ARG A 63 -6.39 -0.37 13.08
CA ARG A 63 -5.29 0.36 12.47
C ARG A 63 -4.80 -0.40 11.24
N LEU A 64 -4.92 0.24 10.09
CA LEU A 64 -4.40 -0.24 8.82
C LEU A 64 -2.98 0.32 8.65
N LYS A 65 -2.00 -0.56 8.46
CA LYS A 65 -0.61 -0.20 8.15
C LYS A 65 -0.36 -0.46 6.66
N PHE A 66 0.17 0.55 5.98
CA PHE A 66 0.49 0.50 4.56
C PHE A 66 2.00 0.59 4.36
N SER A 67 2.53 -0.39 3.63
CA SER A 67 3.91 -0.39 3.14
C SER A 67 3.87 -0.44 1.62
N VAL A 68 4.85 0.16 0.96
CA VAL A 68 4.91 0.18 -0.51
C VAL A 68 6.32 -0.04 -1.02
N ALA A 69 6.40 -0.75 -2.14
CA ALA A 69 7.59 -1.01 -2.91
C ALA A 69 7.44 -0.38 -4.29
N VAL A 70 8.33 0.53 -4.69
CA VAL A 70 8.30 1.07 -6.06
C VAL A 70 9.27 0.29 -6.97
N ARG A 71 8.76 -0.30 -8.05
CA ARG A 71 9.53 -1.01 -9.08
C ARG A 71 10.04 -0.03 -10.14
N ALA A 72 10.86 0.93 -9.72
CA ALA A 72 11.53 1.85 -10.65
C ALA A 72 12.68 1.14 -11.36
N PRO A 73 12.89 1.32 -12.67
CA PRO A 73 14.14 0.90 -13.34
C PRO A 73 15.28 1.91 -13.10
N GLU A 74 16.46 1.52 -12.60
CA GLU A 74 16.83 0.17 -12.12
C GLU A 74 16.26 -0.10 -10.71
N PRO A 75 15.76 -1.33 -10.43
CA PRO A 75 15.14 -1.64 -9.15
C PRO A 75 16.18 -1.61 -8.03
N SER A 76 15.96 -0.78 -7.01
CA SER A 76 16.77 -0.76 -5.79
C SER A 76 15.93 -1.08 -4.56
N LEU A 77 16.51 -1.78 -3.58
CA LEU A 77 15.84 -2.08 -2.30
C LEU A 77 15.56 -0.81 -1.46
N GLU A 78 16.14 0.33 -1.82
CA GLU A 78 15.88 1.63 -1.21
C GLU A 78 14.47 2.17 -1.51
N THR A 79 13.71 1.53 -2.40
CA THR A 79 12.35 1.91 -2.77
C THR A 79 11.25 1.21 -1.95
N TRP A 80 11.61 0.41 -0.95
CA TRP A 80 10.70 -0.17 0.04
C TRP A 80 10.50 0.76 1.23
N TRP A 81 9.27 1.23 1.45
CA TRP A 81 8.94 2.16 2.52
C TRP A 81 7.74 1.70 3.35
N ASP A 82 7.91 1.69 4.67
CA ASP A 82 6.77 1.80 5.59
C ASP A 82 6.27 3.23 5.54
N LYS A 83 5.27 3.50 4.71
CA LYS A 83 4.93 4.89 4.38
C LYS A 83 3.94 5.50 5.38
N TRP A 84 2.92 4.77 5.86
CA TRP A 84 1.92 5.35 6.76
C TRP A 84 0.97 4.34 7.43
N SER A 85 0.13 4.84 8.34
CA SER A 85 -0.95 4.07 8.98
C SER A 85 -2.20 4.94 9.17
N VAL A 86 -3.37 4.33 9.02
CA VAL A 86 -4.67 4.99 9.19
C VAL A 86 -5.51 4.19 10.19
N THR A 87 -6.12 4.88 11.15
CA THR A 87 -7.10 4.26 12.06
C THR A 87 -8.50 4.48 11.49
N THR A 88 -9.33 3.44 11.45
CA THR A 88 -10.70 3.48 10.91
C THR A 88 -11.60 2.47 11.60
N ASP A 89 -12.92 2.64 11.48
CA ASP A 89 -13.89 1.65 11.93
C ASP A 89 -13.91 0.42 11.01
N ARG A 90 -14.28 -0.74 11.55
CA ARG A 90 -14.31 -2.00 10.77
C ARG A 90 -15.14 -1.92 9.49
N ASP A 91 -16.29 -1.27 9.55
CA ASP A 91 -17.21 -1.16 8.42
C ASP A 91 -16.67 -0.25 7.30
N ASN A 92 -15.71 0.63 7.61
CA ASN A 92 -15.13 1.59 6.68
C ASN A 92 -13.79 1.12 6.08
N GLN A 93 -13.24 -0.02 6.53
CA GLN A 93 -11.90 -0.49 6.17
C GLN A 93 -11.70 -0.59 4.65
N VAL A 94 -12.66 -1.15 3.92
CA VAL A 94 -12.56 -1.33 2.45
C VAL A 94 -12.45 0.02 1.73
N ALA A 95 -13.28 0.98 2.12
CA ALA A 95 -13.28 2.32 1.52
C ALA A 95 -11.95 3.05 1.80
N VAL A 96 -11.43 2.93 3.03
CA VAL A 96 -10.13 3.51 3.40
C VAL A 96 -9.00 2.86 2.62
N VAL A 97 -8.92 1.53 2.59
CA VAL A 97 -7.87 0.81 1.83
C VAL A 97 -7.88 1.23 0.36
N ARG A 98 -9.05 1.28 -0.27
CA ARG A 98 -9.17 1.72 -1.67
C ARG A 98 -8.66 3.15 -1.85
N ARG A 99 -9.08 4.08 -1.01
CA ARG A 99 -8.66 5.49 -1.07
C ARG A 99 -7.15 5.63 -0.93
N GLU A 100 -6.57 5.00 0.09
CA GLU A 100 -5.15 5.13 0.42
C GLU A 100 -4.27 4.49 -0.68
N ILE A 101 -4.64 3.31 -1.19
CA ILE A 101 -3.88 2.65 -2.27
C ILE A 101 -3.94 3.48 -3.57
N LEU A 102 -5.11 3.97 -3.97
CA LEU A 102 -5.24 4.76 -5.20
C LEU A 102 -4.51 6.11 -5.10
N ALA A 103 -4.55 6.76 -3.94
CA ALA A 103 -3.78 7.97 -3.69
C ALA A 103 -2.27 7.69 -3.75
N GLY A 104 -1.82 6.63 -3.07
CA GLY A 104 -0.42 6.21 -3.08
C GLY A 104 0.08 5.85 -4.48
N ARG A 105 -0.75 5.16 -5.28
CA ARG A 105 -0.43 4.82 -6.67
C ARG A 105 -0.27 6.06 -7.53
N ARG A 106 -1.19 7.03 -7.41
CA ARG A 106 -1.10 8.30 -8.14
C ARG A 106 0.19 9.06 -7.83
N GLU A 107 0.58 9.13 -6.56
CA GLU A 107 1.84 9.77 -6.17
C GLU A 107 3.07 9.05 -6.76
N ILE A 108 3.05 7.71 -6.82
CA ILE A 108 4.14 6.93 -7.42
C ILE A 108 4.23 7.18 -8.92
N LEU A 109 3.10 7.18 -9.62
CA LEU A 109 3.07 7.47 -11.06
C LEU A 109 3.62 8.86 -11.34
N GLN A 110 3.19 9.89 -10.59
CA GLN A 110 3.72 11.24 -10.72
C GLN A 110 5.23 11.30 -10.46
N MET A 111 5.73 10.64 -9.41
CA MET A 111 7.16 10.60 -9.10
C MET A 111 7.97 9.91 -10.23
N LEU A 112 7.43 8.86 -10.83
CA LEU A 112 8.08 8.18 -11.94
C LEU A 112 8.09 9.08 -13.18
N GLU A 113 6.96 9.70 -13.52
CA GLU A 113 6.85 10.67 -14.62
C GLU A 113 7.86 11.81 -14.47
N ASP A 114 7.91 12.45 -13.29
CA ASP A 114 8.84 13.55 -13.00
C ASP A 114 10.31 13.11 -13.20
N ARG A 115 10.67 11.89 -12.76
CA ARG A 115 12.03 11.35 -12.96
C ARG A 115 12.37 11.13 -14.43
N PHE A 116 11.42 10.66 -15.24
CA PHE A 116 11.65 10.40 -16.66
C PHE A 116 11.62 11.68 -17.49
N ASP A 117 10.78 12.65 -17.15
CA ASP A 117 10.73 13.96 -17.81
C ASP A 117 12.01 14.76 -17.57
N VAL A 118 12.54 14.75 -16.34
CA VAL A 118 13.84 15.36 -16.02
C VAL A 118 14.97 14.71 -16.81
N ARG A 119 14.99 13.37 -16.95
CA ARG A 119 16.01 12.68 -17.76
C ARG A 119 15.90 13.01 -19.25
N SER A 120 14.68 13.16 -19.77
CA SER A 120 14.43 13.56 -21.17
C SER A 120 14.89 15.01 -21.43
N SER A 121 14.61 15.92 -20.51
CA SER A 121 15.00 17.33 -20.60
C SER A 121 16.53 17.53 -20.55
N VAL A 122 17.24 16.77 -19.70
CA VAL A 122 18.71 16.80 -19.67
C VAL A 122 19.32 16.21 -20.95
N ALA A 123 18.74 15.14 -21.51
CA ALA A 123 19.20 14.58 -22.78
C ALA A 123 19.03 15.55 -23.96
N ASN A 124 17.95 16.34 -23.99
CA ASN A 124 17.73 17.37 -25.01
C ASN A 124 18.58 18.64 -24.81
N SER A 125 19.12 18.87 -23.60
CA SER A 125 19.94 20.04 -23.30
C SER A 125 21.43 19.84 -23.64
N VAL A 126 21.88 18.61 -23.87
CA VAL A 126 23.25 18.26 -24.30
C VAL A 126 23.29 18.02 -25.82
N SER A 127 22.72 18.96 -26.58
CA SER A 127 22.87 19.08 -28.05
C SER A 127 23.04 20.55 -28.43
N ILE A 128 24.12 21.14 -27.94
CA ILE A 128 24.75 22.38 -28.41
C ILE A 128 26.24 22.06 -28.23
N GLY A 129 27.10 21.92 -29.22
CA GLY A 129 27.19 22.30 -30.61
C GLY A 129 28.69 22.16 -30.93
N ASP A 130 29.00 21.75 -32.16
CA ASP A 130 30.35 21.51 -32.71
C ASP A 130 31.34 22.67 -32.44
#